data_AF-A0A7T8KD57-F1
#
_entry.id   AF-A0A7T8KD57-F1
#
_cell.length_a   1.000
_cell.length_b   1.000
_cell.length_c   1.000
_cell.angle_alpha   90.00
_cell.angle_beta   90.00
_cell.angle_gamma   90.00
#
_symmetry.space_group_name_H-M   'P 1'
#
loop_
_entity.id
_entity.type
_entity.pdbx_description
1 polymer ?
#
loop_
_entity_poly.entity_id
_entity_poly.type
_entity_poly.pdbx_seq_one_letter_code
_entity_poly.pdbx_strand_id
1 'polypeptide(L)'
;MPSLTWTPPQPPRKWPQTWNKKRNRQNDRWICREASEVPMVFMTKNPAAVMVLGVISSEGHVMPPHFFEPKQKVNQEVYLEVLSNVVKPWIDTVASGRKYTFQQDSAPAHKAKTVQAWLKENVPHFWDPQTWPSNSPDLNPCDYYL
;
A
#
# COMPACT_ATOMS: atom_id res chain seq x y z
N MET A 1 0.67 30.58 46.61
CA MET A 1 0.27 29.78 45.42
C MET A 1 0.56 30.64 44.19
N PRO A 2 1.38 30.21 43.21
CA PRO A 2 1.60 30.98 42.01
C PRO A 2 0.49 30.70 40.99
N SER A 3 -0.06 31.75 40.38
CA SER A 3 -1.07 31.63 39.34
C SER A 3 -0.43 31.15 38.03
N LEU A 4 -1.00 30.08 37.47
CA LEU A 4 -0.70 29.61 36.12
C LEU A 4 -1.51 30.44 35.13
N THR A 5 -0.87 31.37 34.43
CA THR A 5 -1.48 32.02 33.26
C THR A 5 -1.32 31.12 32.05
N TRP A 6 -2.44 30.62 31.52
CA TRP A 6 -2.48 29.87 30.26
C TRP A 6 -2.26 30.80 29.08
N THR A 7 -1.30 30.49 28.22
CA THR A 7 -1.07 31.19 26.95
C THR A 7 -1.50 30.30 25.80
N PRO A 8 -2.43 30.74 24.92
CA PRO A 8 -2.84 29.95 23.77
C PRO A 8 -1.66 29.70 22.82
N PRO A 9 -1.58 28.50 22.19
CA PRO A 9 -0.57 28.23 21.18
C PRO A 9 -0.74 29.17 19.98
N GLN A 10 0.38 29.71 19.49
CA GLN A 10 0.41 30.56 18.32
C GLN A 10 0.08 29.74 17.06
N PRO A 11 -0.71 30.28 16.11
CA PRO A 11 -1.00 29.59 14.86
C PRO A 11 0.30 29.32 14.07
N PRO A 12 0.35 28.23 13.28
CA PRO A 12 1.54 27.87 12.52
C PRO A 12 1.95 29.00 11.57
N ARG A 13 3.26 29.32 11.52
CA ARG A 13 3.83 30.42 10.71
C ARG A 13 3.61 30.29 9.19
N LYS A 14 3.09 29.16 8.71
CA LYS A 14 2.80 28.92 7.29
C LYS A 14 1.51 28.12 7.17
N TRP A 15 0.54 28.67 6.45
CA TRP A 15 -0.62 27.93 5.98
C TRP A 15 -0.17 26.80 5.05
N PRO A 16 -0.79 25.61 5.09
CA PRO A 16 -0.58 24.60 4.05
C PRO A 16 -0.87 25.24 2.70
N GLN A 17 0.07 25.15 1.76
CA GLN A 17 -0.16 25.63 0.39
C GLN A 17 -1.22 24.72 -0.25
N THR A 18 -2.48 25.12 -0.14
CA THR A 18 -3.60 24.48 -0.83
C THR A 18 -3.56 24.89 -2.29
N TRP A 19 -3.37 23.93 -3.18
CA TRP A 19 -3.37 24.18 -4.62
C TRP A 19 -4.57 23.50 -5.26
N ASN A 20 -5.12 24.12 -6.30
CA ASN A 20 -6.19 23.55 -7.08
C ASN A 20 -5.60 22.45 -7.97
N LYS A 21 -5.85 21.17 -7.65
CA LYS A 21 -5.29 20.03 -8.38
C LYS A 21 -5.65 20.15 -9.86
N LYS A 22 -4.66 20.33 -10.74
CA LYS A 22 -4.84 20.19 -12.19
C LYS A 22 -5.38 18.78 -12.46
N ARG A 23 -6.63 18.71 -12.93
CA ARG A 23 -7.35 17.47 -13.23
C ARG A 23 -6.46 16.51 -14.01
N ASN A 24 -6.16 15.35 -13.43
CA ASN A 24 -5.52 14.26 -14.12
C ASN A 24 -6.60 13.55 -14.96
N ARG A 25 -6.62 13.82 -16.27
CA ARG A 25 -7.64 13.27 -17.19
C ARG A 25 -7.66 11.73 -17.26
N GLN A 26 -6.58 11.06 -16.85
CA GLN A 26 -6.51 9.59 -16.85
C GLN A 26 -7.10 8.99 -15.57
N ASN A 27 -6.88 9.63 -14.41
CA ASN A 27 -7.24 9.04 -13.10
C ASN A 27 -8.47 9.70 -12.45
N ASP A 28 -8.74 10.97 -12.73
CA ASP A 28 -9.85 11.70 -12.12
C ASP A 28 -11.12 11.53 -12.98
N ARG A 29 -11.96 10.53 -12.66
CA ARG A 29 -13.28 10.32 -13.27
C ARG A 29 -14.38 10.77 -12.32
N TRP A 30 -15.34 11.52 -12.86
CA TRP A 30 -16.50 12.04 -12.13
C TRP A 30 -17.75 11.71 -12.92
N ILE A 31 -18.76 11.18 -12.24
CA ILE A 31 -20.10 11.02 -12.80
C ILE A 31 -20.91 12.22 -12.32
N CYS A 32 -21.21 13.13 -13.23
CA CYS A 32 -21.93 14.37 -12.96
C CYS A 32 -22.73 14.77 -14.21
N ARG A 33 -23.85 15.47 -14.02
CA ARG A 33 -24.68 15.96 -15.14
C ARG A 33 -24.02 17.17 -15.80
N GLU A 34 -23.36 18.00 -14.99
CA GLU A 34 -22.68 19.22 -15.45
C GLU A 34 -21.30 19.35 -14.81
N ALA A 35 -20.36 19.98 -15.53
CA ALA A 35 -18.97 20.13 -15.05
C ALA A 35 -18.85 21.02 -13.81
N SER A 36 -19.83 21.91 -13.59
CA SER A 36 -19.97 22.76 -12.41
C SER A 36 -20.25 21.97 -11.12
N GLU A 37 -20.76 20.73 -11.22
CA GLU A 37 -21.05 19.85 -10.09
C GLU A 37 -19.80 19.16 -9.53
N VAL A 38 -18.66 19.23 -10.23
CA VAL A 38 -17.41 18.62 -9.76
C VAL A 38 -16.84 19.47 -8.62
N PRO A 39 -16.76 18.95 -7.38
CA PRO A 39 -16.28 19.73 -6.25
C PRO A 39 -14.80 20.08 -6.42
N MET A 40 -14.44 21.31 -6.05
CA MET A 40 -13.04 21.72 -6.00
C MET A 40 -12.37 21.10 -4.78
N VAL A 41 -11.58 20.05 -5.00
CA VAL A 41 -10.84 19.37 -3.93
C VAL A 41 -9.50 20.06 -3.70
N PHE A 42 -9.36 20.74 -2.57
CA PHE A 42 -8.08 21.29 -2.12
C PHE A 42 -7.19 20.16 -1.59
N MET A 43 -6.02 19.97 -2.20
CA MET A 43 -5.00 19.04 -1.72
C MET A 43 -3.68 19.78 -1.49
N THR A 44 -2.94 19.36 -0.47
CA THR A 44 -1.55 19.79 -0.28
C THR A 44 -0.67 19.19 -1.36
N LYS A 45 0.33 19.94 -1.86
CA LYS A 45 1.25 19.49 -2.93
C LYS A 45 1.93 18.15 -2.65
N ASN A 46 2.26 17.88 -1.38
CA ASN A 46 2.78 16.61 -0.90
C ASN A 46 1.87 16.13 0.23
N PRO A 47 0.75 15.46 -0.07
CA PRO A 47 -0.11 14.92 0.98
C PRO A 47 0.68 13.91 1.80
N ALA A 48 0.42 13.88 3.12
CA ALA A 48 0.92 12.79 3.93
C ALA A 48 0.33 11.49 3.40
N ALA A 49 1.21 10.53 3.09
CA ALA A 49 0.83 9.23 2.59
C ALA A 49 1.52 8.17 3.44
N VAL A 50 0.81 7.07 3.69
CA VAL A 50 1.33 5.89 4.37
C VAL A 50 1.26 4.74 3.38
N MET A 51 2.31 3.92 3.35
CA MET A 51 2.33 2.70 2.57
C MET A 51 1.90 1.54 3.48
N VAL A 52 1.04 0.68 2.97
CA VAL A 52 0.48 -0.45 3.71
C VAL A 52 0.63 -1.71 2.87
N LEU A 53 1.01 -2.81 3.50
CA LEU A 53 0.98 -4.14 2.92
C LEU A 53 -0.17 -4.94 3.55
N GLY A 54 -1.00 -5.53 2.70
CA GLY A 54 -2.09 -6.43 3.08
C GLY A 54 -1.94 -7.76 2.37
N VAL A 55 -2.35 -8.84 3.05
CA VAL A 55 -2.41 -10.18 2.48
C VAL A 55 -3.76 -10.78 2.84
N ILE A 56 -4.41 -11.40 1.86
CA ILE A 56 -5.69 -12.09 2.05
C ILE A 56 -5.57 -13.53 1.54
N SER A 57 -6.40 -14.43 2.06
CA SER A 57 -6.53 -15.79 1.54
C SER A 57 -7.89 -16.00 0.87
N SER A 58 -7.97 -16.99 -0.02
CA SER A 58 -9.22 -17.43 -0.64
C SER A 58 -10.26 -17.96 0.36
N GLU A 59 -9.84 -18.25 1.59
CA GLU A 59 -10.72 -18.69 2.68
C GLU A 59 -11.24 -17.54 3.55
N GLY A 60 -10.94 -16.30 3.18
CA GLY A 60 -11.41 -15.11 3.88
C GLY A 60 -10.54 -14.67 5.06
N HIS A 61 -9.35 -15.25 5.25
CA HIS A 61 -8.40 -14.72 6.23
C HIS A 61 -7.81 -13.41 5.72
N VAL A 62 -7.71 -12.42 6.61
CA VAL A 62 -7.12 -11.10 6.32
C VAL A 62 -5.99 -10.84 7.31
N MET A 63 -4.80 -10.56 6.79
CA MET A 63 -3.66 -10.20 7.62
C MET A 63 -3.89 -8.80 8.22
N PRO A 64 -3.62 -8.59 9.52
CA PRO A 64 -3.54 -7.25 10.06
C PRO A 64 -2.62 -6.37 9.19
N PRO A 65 -3.05 -5.18 8.76
CA PRO A 65 -2.26 -4.37 7.84
C PRO A 65 -0.87 -4.05 8.39
N HIS A 66 0.17 -4.27 7.59
CA HIS A 66 1.52 -3.88 7.94
C HIS A 66 1.79 -2.47 7.43
N PHE A 67 2.06 -1.55 8.35
CA PHE A 67 2.36 -0.16 8.04
C PHE A 67 3.87 0.04 7.91
N PHE A 68 4.31 0.56 6.78
CA PHE A 68 5.70 1.00 6.63
C PHE A 68 5.91 2.37 7.24
N GLU A 69 7.15 2.65 7.65
CA GLU A 69 7.51 3.93 8.23
C GLU A 69 7.25 5.09 7.23
N PRO A 70 6.81 6.27 7.69
CA PRO A 70 6.56 7.40 6.82
C PRO A 70 7.77 7.73 5.95
N LYS A 71 7.56 7.82 4.62
CA LYS A 71 8.59 8.09 3.60
C LYS A 71 9.62 6.96 3.41
N GLN A 72 9.43 5.79 4.02
CA GLN A 72 10.25 4.61 3.73
C GLN A 72 10.00 4.16 2.29
N LYS A 73 11.09 3.94 1.55
CA LYS A 73 11.03 3.34 0.22
C LYS A 73 11.09 1.83 0.37
N VAL A 74 10.04 1.12 -0.03
CA VAL A 74 10.04 -0.34 -0.06
C VAL A 74 10.84 -0.81 -1.26
N ASN A 75 12.11 -1.14 -1.01
CA ASN A 75 13.00 -1.81 -1.95
C ASN A 75 12.95 -3.33 -1.72
N GLN A 76 13.78 -4.08 -2.45
CA GLN A 76 13.83 -5.53 -2.33
C GLN A 76 14.27 -6.01 -0.94
N GLU A 77 15.16 -5.30 -0.25
CA GLU A 77 15.61 -5.69 1.09
C GLU A 77 14.51 -5.52 2.13
N VAL A 78 13.87 -4.34 2.17
CA VAL A 78 12.74 -4.06 3.08
C VAL A 78 11.58 -4.99 2.79
N TYR A 79 11.29 -5.24 1.50
CA TYR A 79 10.24 -6.17 1.12
C TYR A 79 10.55 -7.60 1.61
N LEU A 80 11.78 -8.06 1.41
CA LEU A 80 12.19 -9.40 1.84
C LEU A 80 12.13 -9.56 3.36
N GLU A 81 12.53 -8.54 4.11
CA GLU A 81 12.45 -8.53 5.58
C GLU A 81 11.00 -8.66 6.07
N VAL A 82 10.08 -7.88 5.50
CA VAL A 82 8.65 -7.98 5.85
C VAL A 82 8.06 -9.30 5.39
N LEU A 83 8.47 -9.79 4.22
CA LEU A 83 8.03 -11.07 3.68
C LEU A 83 8.41 -12.23 4.61
N SER A 84 9.66 -12.26 5.09
CA SER A 84 10.17 -13.33 5.96
C SER A 84 9.68 -13.24 7.39
N ASN A 85 9.55 -12.03 7.94
CA ASN A 85 9.33 -11.83 9.37
C ASN A 85 7.86 -11.60 9.73
N VAL A 86 7.03 -11.16 8.77
CA VAL A 86 5.62 -10.82 9.01
C VAL A 86 4.71 -11.69 8.17
N VAL A 87 4.88 -11.65 6.84
CA VAL A 87 3.94 -12.29 5.91
C VAL A 87 3.99 -13.80 6.01
N LYS A 88 5.18 -14.40 5.92
CA LYS A 88 5.32 -15.86 5.93
C LYS A 88 4.86 -16.51 7.25
N PRO A 89 5.25 -16.02 8.44
CA PRO A 89 4.73 -16.56 9.69
C PRO A 89 3.21 -16.46 9.81
N TRP A 90 2.63 -15.35 9.33
CA TRP A 90 1.18 -15.20 9.28
C TRP A 90 0.52 -16.22 8.33
N ILE A 91 1.06 -16.38 7.12
CA ILE A 91 0.59 -17.38 6.14
C ILE A 91 0.67 -18.78 6.74
N ASP A 92 1.79 -19.14 7.38
CA ASP A 92 1.97 -20.47 8.00
C ASP A 92 0.92 -20.75 9.07
N THR A 93 0.56 -19.72 9.83
CA THR A 93 -0.50 -19.79 10.85
C THR A 93 -1.85 -20.09 10.20
N VAL A 94 -2.28 -19.28 9.21
CA VAL A 94 -3.60 -19.44 8.58
C VAL A 94 -3.68 -20.64 7.63
N ALA A 95 -2.58 -21.00 6.98
CA ALA A 95 -2.48 -22.18 6.14
C ALA A 95 -2.52 -23.45 6.98
N SER A 96 -2.00 -23.43 8.22
CA SER A 96 -2.01 -24.57 9.14
C SER A 96 -1.48 -25.85 8.47
N GLY A 97 -0.37 -25.72 7.73
CA GLY A 97 0.28 -26.82 6.99
C GLY A 97 -0.33 -27.16 5.63
N ARG A 98 -1.41 -26.50 5.22
CA ARG A 98 -1.99 -26.67 3.87
C ARG A 98 -1.09 -26.03 2.82
N LYS A 99 -1.02 -26.65 1.64
CA LYS A 99 -0.34 -26.06 0.48
C LYS A 99 -1.13 -24.86 -0.02
N TYR A 100 -0.41 -23.82 -0.43
CA TYR A 100 -0.97 -22.59 -0.98
C TYR A 100 -0.13 -22.12 -2.17
N THR A 101 -0.69 -21.20 -2.94
CA THR A 101 0.03 -20.48 -3.99
C THR A 101 0.10 -19.01 -3.61
N PHE A 102 1.31 -18.48 -3.46
CA PHE A 102 1.52 -17.06 -3.18
C PHE A 102 1.47 -16.24 -4.48
N GLN A 103 0.70 -15.17 -4.48
CA GLN A 103 0.52 -14.29 -5.64
C GLN A 103 0.84 -12.84 -5.22
N GLN A 104 1.58 -12.15 -6.07
CA GLN A 104 2.02 -10.76 -5.90
C GLN A 104 2.12 -10.11 -7.30
N ASP A 105 2.08 -8.79 -7.37
CA ASP A 105 2.20 -8.08 -8.63
C ASP A 105 3.66 -8.04 -9.15
N SER A 106 3.85 -7.40 -10.31
CA SER A 106 5.13 -7.26 -10.99
C SER A 106 5.97 -6.06 -10.53
N ALA A 107 5.78 -5.55 -9.30
CA ALA A 107 6.58 -4.46 -8.76
C ALA A 107 8.09 -4.78 -8.76
N PRO A 108 8.99 -3.78 -8.91
CA PRO A 108 10.42 -4.03 -9.00
C PRO A 108 11.02 -4.82 -7.82
N ALA A 109 10.54 -4.56 -6.59
CA ALA A 109 10.98 -5.30 -5.41
C ALA A 109 10.58 -6.78 -5.48
N HIS A 110 9.35 -7.08 -5.91
CA HIS A 110 8.83 -8.45 -6.00
C HIS A 110 9.59 -9.26 -7.05
N LYS A 111 10.02 -8.64 -8.15
CA LYS A 111 10.79 -9.28 -9.22
C LYS A 111 12.29 -9.42 -8.92
N ALA A 112 12.77 -8.87 -7.81
CA ALA A 112 14.18 -8.93 -7.48
C ALA A 112 14.64 -10.38 -7.31
N LYS A 113 15.83 -10.72 -7.83
CA LYS A 113 16.37 -12.09 -7.80
C LYS A 113 16.46 -12.65 -6.39
N THR A 114 16.78 -11.81 -5.41
CA THR A 114 16.86 -12.18 -3.98
C THR A 114 15.51 -12.60 -3.42
N VAL A 115 14.46 -11.83 -3.71
CA VAL A 115 13.07 -12.14 -3.29
C VAL A 115 12.59 -13.41 -3.96
N GLN A 116 12.85 -13.56 -5.27
CA GLN A 116 12.45 -14.74 -6.04
C GLN A 116 13.15 -16.02 -5.56
N ALA A 117 14.44 -15.95 -5.24
CA ALA A 117 15.18 -17.07 -4.67
C ALA A 117 14.62 -17.48 -3.31
N TRP A 118 14.37 -16.49 -2.43
CA TRP A 118 13.77 -16.75 -1.13
C TRP A 118 12.39 -17.39 -1.23
N LEU A 119 11.52 -16.91 -2.12
CA LEU A 119 10.21 -17.50 -2.36
C LEU A 119 10.35 -18.98 -2.77
N LYS A 120 11.23 -19.28 -3.73
CA LYS A 120 11.48 -20.66 -4.18
C LYS A 120 11.90 -21.61 -3.06
N GLU A 121 12.62 -21.11 -2.07
CA GLU A 121 13.10 -21.91 -0.94
C GLU A 121 12.08 -22.04 0.20
N ASN A 122 11.23 -21.02 0.39
CA ASN A 122 10.44 -20.89 1.62
C ASN A 122 8.93 -21.07 1.41
N VAL A 123 8.40 -20.95 0.20
CA VAL A 123 6.96 -21.10 -0.07
C VAL A 123 6.71 -22.31 -0.98
N PRO A 124 5.59 -23.05 -0.76
CA PRO A 124 5.33 -24.28 -1.51
C PRO A 124 5.13 -24.01 -3.01
N HIS A 125 4.33 -23.00 -3.35
CA HIS A 125 4.11 -22.53 -4.71
C HIS A 125 3.96 -21.01 -4.72
N PHE A 126 4.43 -20.36 -5.78
CA PHE A 126 4.20 -18.93 -6.00
C PHE A 126 4.15 -18.64 -7.50
N TRP A 127 3.55 -17.52 -7.87
CA TRP A 127 3.57 -17.02 -9.25
C TRP A 127 4.83 -16.20 -9.48
N ASP A 128 5.72 -16.74 -10.30
CA ASP A 128 6.92 -16.04 -10.72
C ASP A 128 6.59 -14.89 -11.71
N PRO A 129 7.55 -13.98 -11.97
CA PRO A 129 7.32 -12.83 -12.84
C PRO A 129 6.96 -13.14 -14.30
N GLN A 130 7.19 -14.37 -14.77
CA GLN A 130 6.81 -14.83 -16.10
C GLN A 130 5.37 -15.35 -16.13
N THR A 131 4.88 -15.85 -14.99
CA THR A 131 3.51 -16.33 -14.83
C THR A 131 2.51 -15.17 -14.71
N TRP A 132 2.88 -14.07 -14.05
CA TRP A 132 2.00 -12.91 -13.87
C TRP A 132 2.01 -11.99 -15.11
N PRO A 133 0.86 -11.73 -15.75
CA PRO A 133 0.78 -10.81 -16.87
C PRO A 133 1.08 -9.37 -16.42
N SER A 134 1.87 -8.65 -17.22
CA SER A 134 2.24 -7.27 -16.90
C SER A 134 1.03 -6.33 -17.03
N ASN A 135 0.90 -5.39 -16.09
CA ASN A 135 -0.16 -4.38 -16.05
C ASN A 135 -1.59 -4.93 -15.98
N SER A 136 -1.80 -6.00 -15.20
CA SER A 136 -3.12 -6.61 -14.98
C SER A 136 -3.63 -6.39 -13.55
N PRO A 137 -3.99 -5.16 -13.15
CA PRO A 137 -4.56 -4.89 -11.83
C PRO A 137 -5.92 -5.59 -11.65
N ASP A 138 -6.61 -5.88 -12.74
CA ASP A 138 -7.87 -6.62 -12.77
C ASP A 138 -7.74 -8.06 -12.25
N LEU A 139 -6.54 -8.63 -12.29
CA LEU A 139 -6.26 -9.98 -11.81
C LEU A 139 -5.79 -10.03 -10.36
N ASN A 140 -5.56 -8.88 -9.72
CA ASN A 140 -5.15 -8.82 -8.32
C ASN A 140 -6.38 -8.59 -7.43
N PRO A 141 -6.78 -9.56 -6.59
CA PRO A 141 -7.90 -9.40 -5.67
C PRO A 141 -7.77 -8.16 -4.77
N CYS A 142 -6.53 -7.76 -4.44
CA CYS A 142 -6.25 -6.57 -3.63
C CYS A 142 -6.34 -5.24 -4.41
N ASP A 143 -6.27 -5.25 -5.74
CA ASP A 143 -6.33 -4.03 -6.56
C ASP A 143 -7.68 -3.82 -7.25
N TYR A 144 -8.53 -4.86 -7.36
CA TYR A 144 -9.81 -4.77 -8.09
C TYR A 144 -10.82 -3.78 -7.49
N TYR A 145 -10.69 -3.45 -6.20
CA TYR A 145 -11.62 -2.58 -5.46
C TYR A 145 -11.06 -1.18 -5.13
N LEU A 146 -9.88 -0.83 -5.64
CA LEU A 146 -9.25 0.49 -5.40
C LEU A 146 -9.58 1.53 -6.48
#